data_AF-A0A1R1Y617-F1
#
_entry.id   AF-A0A1R1Y617-F1
#
_cell.length_a   1.000
_cell.length_b   1.000
_cell.length_c   1.000
_cell.angle_alpha   90.00
_cell.angle_beta   90.00
_cell.angle_gamma   90.00
#
_symmetry.space_group_name_H-M   'P 1'
#
loop_
_entity.id
_entity.type
_entity.pdbx_description
1 polymer ?
#
loop_
_entity_poly.entity_id
_entity_poly.type
_entity_poly.pdbx_seq_one_letter_code
_entity_poly.pdbx_strand_id
1 'polypeptide(L)'
;MPQNLYSNNAASRKDDLLSSNNSLLDSDPENDSEKRFLGYKIAIVDKLVESMYEFRELHSKLNHNLLKDCAELQSSSTIASLEEKELESLNSRLNKNIKILKESISTLKSRQLEFDNAYKDVIENKPDALEPESLFTGVNPLSEQLIVLDSEIHAYDDALYYLTKALDNKKIELSVYLSQVKTLTQNQFLKKALAIKIKKMLN
;
A
#
# COMPACT_ATOMS: atom_id res chain seq x y z
N MET A 1 44.13 -17.14 -17.16
CA MET A 1 45.16 -17.19 -18.22
C MET A 1 46.33 -16.29 -17.79
N PRO A 2 47.60 -16.67 -17.99
CA PRO A 2 48.38 -17.39 -16.97
C PRO A 2 49.79 -16.82 -16.70
N GLN A 3 50.42 -17.35 -15.64
CA GLN A 3 51.85 -17.71 -15.45
C GLN A 3 52.96 -16.68 -15.74
N ASN A 4 53.85 -16.48 -14.75
CA ASN A 4 55.16 -17.13 -14.82
C ASN A 4 55.92 -17.13 -13.48
N LEU A 5 56.13 -18.35 -12.99
CA LEU A 5 57.23 -18.76 -12.13
C LEU A 5 58.53 -18.66 -12.94
N TYR A 6 59.61 -18.15 -12.35
CA TYR A 6 60.95 -18.69 -12.62
C TYR A 6 61.80 -18.71 -11.35
N SER A 7 62.16 -19.95 -11.01
CA SER A 7 63.13 -20.37 -10.01
C SER A 7 64.47 -20.59 -10.71
N ASN A 8 65.55 -20.44 -9.94
CA ASN A 8 66.89 -21.00 -10.10
C ASN A 8 67.82 -20.41 -11.19
N ASN A 9 68.98 -19.94 -10.73
CA ASN A 9 70.24 -20.55 -11.16
C ASN A 9 71.27 -20.49 -10.03
N ALA A 10 71.73 -21.68 -9.65
CA ALA A 10 72.85 -21.94 -8.77
C ALA A 10 74.03 -22.48 -9.60
N ALA A 11 75.22 -22.37 -9.00
CA ALA A 11 76.51 -23.02 -9.37
C ALA A 11 77.30 -22.32 -10.50
N SER A 12 78.63 -22.19 -10.46
CA SER A 12 79.69 -22.50 -9.48
C SER A 12 81.00 -21.96 -10.06
N ARG A 13 81.93 -21.48 -9.22
CA ARG A 13 83.40 -21.60 -9.43
C ARG A 13 84.16 -21.30 -8.13
N LYS A 14 84.47 -22.38 -7.40
CA LYS A 14 85.76 -22.78 -6.77
C LYS A 14 86.98 -21.90 -7.08
N ASP A 15 88.02 -21.70 -6.27
CA ASP A 15 88.54 -22.16 -4.95
C ASP A 15 89.35 -20.94 -4.40
N ASP A 16 89.59 -20.72 -3.10
CA ASP A 16 90.78 -21.23 -2.41
C ASP A 16 90.80 -20.78 -0.94
N LEU A 17 91.45 -21.62 -0.14
CA LEU A 17 91.62 -21.58 1.31
C LEU A 17 92.22 -20.27 1.85
N LEU A 18 91.78 -19.86 3.06
CA LEU A 18 92.68 -19.60 4.20
C LEU A 18 91.87 -19.42 5.50
N SER A 19 92.06 -20.39 6.37
CA SER A 19 91.76 -20.35 7.81
C SER A 19 92.35 -19.08 8.44
N SER A 20 91.50 -18.27 9.07
CA SER A 20 91.93 -17.43 10.19
C SER A 20 90.76 -17.27 11.17
N ASN A 21 90.77 -18.15 12.16
CA ASN A 21 90.02 -17.97 13.40
C ASN A 21 90.56 -16.71 14.10
N ASN A 22 89.79 -15.62 14.09
CA ASN A 22 89.98 -14.53 15.03
C ASN A 22 88.66 -14.25 15.74
N SER A 23 88.47 -14.99 16.82
CA SER A 23 87.46 -14.77 17.85
C SER A 23 87.64 -13.37 18.43
N LEU A 24 86.67 -12.50 18.18
CA LEU A 24 86.59 -11.10 18.63
C LEU A 24 86.30 -10.96 20.15
N LEU A 25 86.47 -12.03 20.92
CA LEU A 25 85.92 -12.14 22.27
C LEU A 25 86.97 -12.14 23.39
N ASP A 26 88.25 -11.89 23.09
CA ASP A 26 89.31 -11.97 24.11
C ASP A 26 90.31 -10.81 24.05
N SER A 27 89.82 -9.60 24.31
CA SER A 27 90.67 -8.45 24.65
C SER A 27 90.01 -7.67 25.77
N ASP A 28 90.67 -7.66 26.93
CA ASP A 28 90.31 -6.86 28.12
C ASP A 28 90.05 -5.37 27.77
N PRO A 29 89.17 -4.67 28.52
CA PRO A 29 88.62 -3.39 28.07
C PRO A 29 89.58 -2.24 28.35
N GLU A 30 90.24 -1.71 27.30
CA GLU A 30 90.66 -0.32 27.33
C GLU A 30 89.41 0.56 27.35
N ASN A 31 89.19 1.26 28.47
CA ASN A 31 88.05 2.14 28.73
C ASN A 31 88.12 3.44 27.91
N ASP A 32 87.99 3.29 26.59
CA ASP A 32 88.01 4.38 25.61
C ASP A 32 86.67 5.13 25.66
N SER A 33 86.64 6.21 26.44
CA SER A 33 85.43 6.98 26.77
C SER A 33 84.70 7.47 25.51
N GLU A 34 85.43 7.70 24.42
CA GLU A 34 84.88 8.15 23.13
C GLU A 34 84.08 7.05 22.40
N LYS A 35 84.54 5.79 22.44
CA LYS A 35 83.82 4.66 21.84
C LYS A 35 82.54 4.34 22.58
N ARG A 36 82.53 4.45 23.92
CA ARG A 36 81.31 4.31 24.73
C ARG A 36 80.31 5.43 24.43
N PHE A 37 80.79 6.67 24.30
CA PHE A 37 79.96 7.82 23.94
C PHE A 37 79.34 7.69 22.54
N LEU A 38 80.11 7.20 21.57
CA LEU A 38 79.60 6.91 20.23
C LEU A 38 78.57 5.76 20.24
N GLY A 39 78.82 4.70 21.01
CA GLY A 39 77.87 3.61 21.21
C GLY A 39 76.55 4.08 21.83
N TYR A 40 76.60 4.95 22.84
CA TYR A 40 75.39 5.56 23.42
C TYR A 40 74.65 6.45 22.42
N LYS A 41 75.36 7.24 21.59
CA LYS A 41 74.73 8.03 20.53
C LYS A 41 73.99 7.15 19.52
N ILE A 42 74.62 6.07 19.07
CA ILE A 42 74.01 5.11 18.15
C ILE A 42 72.77 4.46 18.79
N ALA A 43 72.89 3.97 20.03
CA ALA A 43 71.77 3.37 20.76
C ALA A 43 70.59 4.34 20.97
N ILE A 44 70.88 5.63 21.24
CA ILE A 44 69.85 6.67 21.34
C ILE A 44 69.18 6.91 19.98
N VAL A 45 69.95 6.99 18.91
CA VAL A 45 69.41 7.17 17.54
C VAL A 45 68.58 5.96 17.14
N ASP A 46 69.05 4.73 17.36
CA ASP A 46 68.31 3.51 17.06
C ASP A 46 67.00 3.44 17.86
N LYS A 47 67.03 3.78 19.16
CA LYS A 47 65.81 3.82 19.99
C LYS A 47 64.84 4.91 19.53
N LEU A 48 65.36 6.06 19.11
CA LEU A 48 64.54 7.15 18.56
C LEU A 48 63.91 6.73 17.23
N VAL A 49 64.68 6.08 16.35
CA VAL A 49 64.20 5.55 15.08
C VAL A 49 63.10 4.51 15.30
N GLU A 50 63.30 3.56 16.21
CA GLU A 50 62.29 2.57 16.61
C GLU A 50 61.01 3.26 17.10
N SER A 51 61.13 4.24 18.00
CA SER A 51 59.97 4.99 18.50
C SER A 51 59.26 5.80 17.41
N MET A 52 59.98 6.32 16.42
CA MET A 52 59.41 7.03 15.28
C MET A 52 58.66 6.11 14.34
N TYR A 53 59.14 4.87 14.14
CA TYR A 53 58.42 3.86 13.38
C TYR A 53 57.12 3.44 14.07
N GLU A 54 57.17 3.17 15.38
CA GLU A 54 55.98 2.86 16.19
C GLU A 54 54.97 4.01 16.16
N PHE A 55 55.44 5.24 16.35
CA PHE A 55 54.59 6.43 16.30
C PHE A 55 53.92 6.61 14.94
N ARG A 56 54.68 6.42 13.84
CA ARG A 56 54.14 6.52 12.48
C ARG A 56 53.10 5.44 12.21
N GLU A 57 53.33 4.21 12.67
CA GLU A 57 52.38 3.12 12.51
C GLU A 57 51.09 3.39 13.28
N LEU A 58 51.19 3.84 14.53
CA LEU A 58 50.05 4.24 15.35
C LEU A 58 49.29 5.38 14.69
N HIS A 59 49.98 6.41 14.21
CA HIS A 59 49.36 7.55 13.55
C HIS A 59 48.63 7.13 12.26
N SER A 60 49.22 6.23 11.47
CA SER A 60 48.59 5.67 10.27
C SER A 60 47.31 4.90 10.60
N LYS A 61 47.35 4.05 11.63
CA LYS A 61 46.18 3.29 12.13
C LYS A 61 45.09 4.23 12.64
N LEU A 62 45.45 5.24 13.43
CA LEU A 62 44.50 6.22 13.97
C LEU A 62 43.84 7.02 12.85
N ASN A 63 44.62 7.49 11.87
CA ASN A 63 44.07 8.25 10.75
C ASN A 63 43.15 7.39 9.87
N HIS A 64 43.51 6.12 9.64
CA HIS A 64 42.64 5.18 8.92
C HIS A 64 41.30 4.97 9.63
N ASN A 65 41.34 4.74 10.95
CA ASN A 65 40.11 4.58 11.75
C ASN A 65 39.27 5.85 11.74
N LEU A 66 39.88 7.03 11.90
CA LEU A 66 39.16 8.31 11.88
C LEU A 66 38.48 8.54 10.52
N LEU A 67 39.18 8.29 9.41
CA LEU A 67 38.61 8.42 8.07
C LEU A 67 37.45 7.45 7.86
N LYS A 68 37.58 6.21 8.36
CA LYS A 68 36.51 5.21 8.31
C LYS A 68 35.30 5.68 9.11
N ASP A 69 35.49 6.12 10.35
CA ASP A 69 34.41 6.58 11.23
C ASP A 69 33.71 7.82 10.63
N CYS A 70 34.47 8.76 10.05
CA CYS A 70 33.91 9.91 9.34
C CYS A 70 33.04 9.48 8.14
N ALA A 71 33.48 8.49 7.36
CA ALA A 71 32.72 7.99 6.23
C ALA A 71 31.42 7.28 6.69
N GLU A 72 31.49 6.46 7.74
CA GLU A 72 30.34 5.78 8.33
C GLU A 72 29.33 6.78 8.91
N LEU A 73 29.81 7.79 9.67
CA LEU A 73 28.97 8.86 10.21
C LEU A 73 28.33 9.69 9.10
N GLN A 74 29.07 10.03 8.05
CA GLN A 74 28.52 10.77 6.92
C GLN A 74 27.42 9.96 6.22
N SER A 75 27.66 8.68 5.96
CA SER A 75 26.63 7.81 5.37
C SER A 75 25.39 7.71 6.25
N SER A 76 25.56 7.50 7.56
CA SER A 76 24.45 7.43 8.52
C SER A 76 23.68 8.75 8.58
N SER A 77 24.38 9.88 8.57
CA SER A 77 23.75 11.22 8.55
C SER A 77 22.92 11.43 7.27
N THR A 78 23.40 10.95 6.11
CA THR A 78 22.63 11.05 4.87
C THR A 78 21.39 10.18 4.88
N ILE A 79 21.46 8.96 5.44
CA ILE A 79 20.33 8.04 5.56
C ILE A 79 19.27 8.66 6.48
N ALA A 80 19.66 9.14 7.66
CA ALA A 80 18.76 9.78 8.61
C ALA A 80 18.05 11.00 7.99
N SER A 81 18.76 11.81 7.21
CA SER A 81 18.14 12.96 6.52
C SER A 81 17.13 12.55 5.44
N LEU A 82 17.34 11.42 4.77
CA LEU A 82 16.38 10.89 3.81
C LEU A 82 15.14 10.34 4.51
N GLU A 83 15.33 9.54 5.56
CA GLU A 83 14.24 9.00 6.38
C GLU A 83 13.39 10.12 6.99
N GLU A 84 14.01 11.18 7.49
CA GLU A 84 13.30 12.35 8.03
C GLU A 84 12.39 12.99 6.97
N LYS A 85 12.88 13.18 5.73
CA LYS A 85 12.08 13.71 4.63
C LYS A 85 10.93 12.78 4.25
N GLU A 86 11.16 11.47 4.26
CA GLU A 86 10.11 10.48 3.99
C GLU A 86 9.02 10.51 5.07
N LEU A 87 9.42 10.58 6.34
CA LEU A 87 8.49 10.71 7.46
C LEU A 87 7.70 12.02 7.40
N GLU A 88 8.34 13.13 7.05
CA GLU A 88 7.66 14.41 6.89
C GLU A 88 6.64 14.38 5.74
N SER A 89 7.02 13.78 4.60
CA SER A 89 6.12 13.55 3.47
C SER A 89 4.93 12.66 3.86
N LEU A 90 5.18 11.56 4.57
CA LEU A 90 4.14 10.66 5.05
C LEU A 90 3.20 11.36 6.04
N ASN A 91 3.75 12.12 6.98
CA ASN A 91 2.98 12.89 7.96
C ASN A 91 2.11 13.95 7.26
N SER A 92 2.63 14.64 6.24
CA SER A 92 1.85 15.58 5.42
C SER A 92 0.67 14.89 4.73
N ARG A 93 0.88 13.70 4.15
CA ARG A 93 -0.17 12.90 3.52
C ARG A 93 -1.23 12.45 4.54
N LEU A 94 -0.82 11.98 5.71
CA LEU A 94 -1.73 11.57 6.77
C LEU A 94 -2.58 12.74 7.27
N ASN A 95 -1.98 13.91 7.49
CA ASN A 95 -2.71 15.11 7.91
C ASN A 95 -3.74 15.57 6.87
N LYS A 96 -3.41 15.49 5.57
CA LYS A 96 -4.37 15.75 4.49
C LYS A 96 -5.53 14.75 4.54
N ASN A 97 -5.25 13.46 4.68
CA ASN A 97 -6.29 12.43 4.78
C ASN A 97 -7.18 12.64 6.01
N ILE A 98 -6.60 12.96 7.17
CA ILE A 98 -7.36 13.27 8.39
C ILE A 98 -8.28 14.47 8.16
N LYS A 99 -7.81 15.51 7.48
CA LYS A 99 -8.62 16.68 7.15
C LYS A 99 -9.81 16.29 6.25
N ILE A 100 -9.56 15.56 5.17
CA ILE A 100 -10.61 15.09 4.25
C ILE A 100 -11.63 14.23 4.98
N LEU A 101 -11.19 13.32 5.86
CA LEU A 101 -12.08 12.48 6.65
C LEU A 101 -12.90 13.27 7.66
N LYS A 102 -12.35 14.31 8.28
CA LYS A 102 -13.12 15.20 9.17
C LYS A 102 -14.21 15.95 8.40
N GLU A 103 -13.88 16.46 7.21
CA GLU A 103 -14.84 17.12 6.33
C GLU A 103 -15.94 16.14 5.89
N SER A 104 -15.59 14.93 5.45
CA SER A 104 -16.57 13.93 5.05
C SER A 104 -17.49 13.52 6.20
N ILE A 105 -16.95 13.29 7.41
CA ILE A 105 -17.74 13.00 8.60
C ILE A 105 -18.71 14.16 8.91
N SER A 106 -18.26 15.42 8.79
CA SER A 106 -19.11 16.57 9.04
C SER A 106 -20.28 16.68 8.06
N THR A 107 -20.03 16.45 6.76
CA THR A 107 -21.08 16.45 5.72
C THR A 107 -22.03 15.27 5.87
N LEU A 108 -21.53 14.10 6.28
CA LEU A 108 -22.37 12.93 6.50
C LEU A 108 -23.29 13.13 7.70
N LYS A 109 -22.78 13.77 8.77
CA LYS A 109 -23.57 14.11 9.96
C LYS A 109 -24.63 15.17 9.65
N SER A 110 -24.33 16.17 8.83
CA SER A 110 -25.35 17.16 8.43
C SER A 110 -26.45 16.50 7.59
N ARG A 111 -26.08 15.67 6.61
CA ARG A 111 -27.06 14.91 5.80
C ARG A 111 -27.89 13.96 6.65
N GLN A 112 -27.29 13.29 7.61
CA GLN A 112 -28.02 12.41 8.53
C GLN A 112 -29.08 13.21 9.30
N LEU A 113 -28.73 14.39 9.82
CA LEU A 113 -29.67 15.24 10.52
C LEU A 113 -30.79 15.75 9.60
N GLU A 114 -30.46 16.12 8.36
CA GLU A 114 -31.45 16.50 7.34
C GLU A 114 -32.42 15.37 7.04
N PHE A 115 -31.93 14.13 6.88
CA PHE A 115 -32.77 12.95 6.68
C PHE A 115 -33.64 12.64 7.90
N ASP A 116 -33.08 12.70 9.12
CA ASP A 116 -33.82 12.45 10.35
C ASP A 116 -34.95 13.48 10.54
N ASN A 117 -34.69 14.74 10.21
CA ASN A 117 -35.70 15.80 10.25
C ASN A 117 -36.77 15.57 9.17
N ALA A 118 -36.37 15.34 7.92
CA ALA A 118 -37.30 15.07 6.82
C ALA A 118 -38.17 13.82 7.10
N TYR A 119 -37.59 12.79 7.71
CA TYR A 119 -38.31 11.58 8.10
C TYR A 119 -39.37 11.86 9.17
N LYS A 120 -39.03 12.64 10.21
CA LYS A 120 -39.99 13.08 11.22
C LYS A 120 -41.11 13.92 10.60
N ASP A 121 -40.76 14.87 9.74
CA ASP A 121 -41.73 15.73 9.06
C ASP A 121 -42.71 14.91 8.19
N VAL A 122 -42.22 13.88 7.49
CA VAL A 122 -43.05 12.98 6.67
C VAL A 122 -43.99 12.15 7.55
N ILE A 123 -43.50 11.58 8.65
CA ILE A 123 -44.35 10.80 9.58
C ILE A 123 -45.46 11.67 10.17
N GLU A 124 -45.15 12.88 10.61
CA GLU A 124 -46.13 13.74 11.28
C GLU A 124 -47.18 14.30 10.31
N ASN A 125 -46.78 14.66 9.09
CA ASN A 125 -47.68 15.36 8.16
C ASN A 125 -48.33 14.45 7.11
N LYS A 126 -47.68 13.34 6.72
CA LYS A 126 -48.11 12.46 5.63
C LYS A 126 -47.68 11.01 5.87
N PRO A 127 -48.29 10.31 6.83
CA PRO A 127 -47.97 8.90 7.10
C PRO A 127 -48.18 8.01 5.86
N ASP A 128 -49.20 8.31 5.04
CA ASP A 128 -49.54 7.55 3.82
C ASP A 128 -48.47 7.67 2.71
N ALA A 129 -47.61 8.69 2.76
CA ALA A 129 -46.54 8.86 1.77
C ALA A 129 -45.36 7.89 1.97
N LEU A 130 -45.32 7.19 3.11
CA LEU A 130 -44.29 6.19 3.40
C LEU A 130 -44.69 4.79 2.94
N GLU A 131 -45.95 4.59 2.51
CA GLU A 131 -46.39 3.32 1.95
C GLU A 131 -45.64 3.03 0.65
N PRO A 132 -45.16 1.78 0.44
CA PRO A 132 -44.42 1.41 -0.78
C PRO A 132 -45.18 1.74 -2.06
N GLU A 133 -46.52 1.70 -2.03
CA GLU A 133 -47.39 2.02 -3.16
C GLU A 133 -47.33 3.50 -3.55
N SER A 134 -47.15 4.41 -2.59
CA SER A 134 -47.01 5.85 -2.84
C SER A 134 -45.65 6.25 -3.40
N LEU A 135 -44.66 5.34 -3.38
CA LEU A 135 -43.33 5.60 -3.94
C LEU A 135 -43.31 5.42 -5.47
N PHE A 136 -44.17 4.54 -5.99
CA PHE A 136 -44.23 4.20 -7.41
C PHE A 136 -45.30 5.03 -8.14
N THR A 137 -45.16 6.35 -8.13
CA THR A 137 -46.03 7.25 -8.90
C THR A 137 -45.50 7.48 -10.30
N GLY A 138 -46.39 7.61 -11.28
CA GLY A 138 -46.03 8.02 -12.63
C GLY A 138 -45.49 9.45 -12.67
N VAL A 139 -44.61 9.76 -13.64
CA VAL A 139 -44.08 11.12 -13.85
C VAL A 139 -45.20 12.13 -14.14
N ASN A 140 -46.22 11.67 -14.86
CA ASN A 140 -47.43 12.42 -15.22
C ASN A 140 -48.69 11.64 -14.82
N PRO A 141 -49.85 12.31 -14.60
CA PRO A 141 -51.11 11.63 -14.29
C PRO A 141 -51.50 10.56 -15.33
N LEU A 142 -51.15 10.80 -16.59
CA LEU A 142 -51.39 9.86 -17.68
C LEU A 142 -50.53 8.60 -17.58
N SER A 143 -49.28 8.73 -17.14
CA SER A 143 -48.39 7.58 -16.90
C SER A 143 -48.78 6.79 -15.67
N GLU A 144 -49.27 7.46 -14.62
CA GLU A 144 -49.82 6.81 -13.43
C GLU A 144 -51.07 6.00 -13.78
N GLN A 145 -51.98 6.59 -14.54
CA GLN A 145 -53.15 5.89 -15.07
C GLN A 145 -52.74 4.67 -15.91
N LEU A 146 -51.67 4.77 -16.69
CA LEU A 146 -51.16 3.65 -17.48
C LEU A 146 -50.65 2.50 -16.59
N ILE A 147 -49.91 2.80 -15.51
CA ILE A 147 -49.40 1.81 -14.57
C ILE A 147 -50.57 1.06 -13.91
N VAL A 148 -51.56 1.78 -13.41
CA VAL A 148 -52.78 1.20 -12.82
C VAL A 148 -53.47 0.30 -13.84
N LEU A 149 -53.64 0.79 -15.06
CA LEU A 149 -54.34 0.06 -16.11
C LEU A 149 -53.63 -1.23 -16.53
N ASP A 150 -52.31 -1.19 -16.63
CA ASP A 150 -51.49 -2.36 -16.94
C ASP A 150 -51.55 -3.38 -15.80
N SER A 151 -51.52 -2.94 -14.54
CA SER A 151 -51.69 -3.81 -13.37
C SER A 151 -53.06 -4.49 -13.34
N GLU A 152 -54.14 -3.76 -13.66
CA GLU A 152 -55.49 -4.30 -13.75
C GLU A 152 -55.59 -5.35 -14.88
N ILE A 153 -54.97 -5.10 -16.03
CA ILE A 153 -54.97 -6.04 -17.17
C ILE A 153 -54.37 -7.39 -16.77
N HIS A 154 -53.23 -7.38 -16.06
CA HIS A 154 -52.59 -8.59 -15.57
C HIS A 154 -53.43 -9.27 -14.47
N ALA A 155 -54.03 -8.50 -13.56
CA ALA A 155 -54.95 -9.04 -12.57
C ALA A 155 -56.16 -9.75 -13.18
N TYR A 156 -56.67 -9.27 -14.33
CA TYR A 156 -57.71 -9.97 -15.09
C TYR A 156 -57.20 -11.28 -15.70
N ASP A 157 -55.98 -11.31 -16.25
CA ASP A 157 -55.38 -12.54 -16.80
C ASP A 157 -55.23 -13.61 -15.70
N ASP A 158 -54.77 -13.22 -14.51
CA ASP A 158 -54.68 -14.10 -13.35
C ASP A 158 -56.05 -14.61 -12.90
N ALA A 159 -57.05 -13.72 -12.81
CA ALA A 159 -58.41 -14.08 -12.44
C ALA A 159 -59.02 -15.09 -13.44
N LEU A 160 -58.83 -14.87 -14.74
CA LEU A 160 -59.27 -15.79 -15.79
C LEU A 160 -58.57 -17.14 -15.72
N TYR A 161 -57.25 -17.15 -15.44
CA TYR A 161 -56.48 -18.37 -15.26
C TYR A 161 -57.02 -19.21 -14.08
N TYR A 162 -57.24 -18.58 -12.93
CA TYR A 162 -57.75 -19.29 -11.75
C TYR A 162 -59.22 -19.71 -11.89
N LEU A 163 -60.06 -18.95 -12.63
CA LEU A 163 -61.41 -19.37 -12.97
C LEU A 163 -61.42 -20.62 -13.85
N THR A 164 -60.54 -20.68 -14.85
CA THR A 164 -60.37 -21.86 -15.70
C THR A 164 -59.96 -23.07 -14.87
N LYS A 165 -58.97 -22.90 -14.00
CA LYS A 165 -58.53 -23.96 -13.06
C LYS A 165 -59.62 -24.38 -12.08
N ALA A 166 -60.49 -23.46 -11.65
CA ALA A 166 -61.62 -23.78 -10.77
C ALA A 166 -62.68 -24.62 -11.50
N LEU A 167 -62.92 -24.35 -12.79
CA LEU A 167 -63.79 -25.17 -13.63
C LEU A 167 -63.23 -26.57 -13.83
N ASP A 168 -61.94 -26.69 -14.16
CA ASP A 168 -61.26 -27.98 -14.35
C ASP A 168 -61.33 -28.85 -13.10
N ASN A 169 -61.22 -28.23 -11.92
CA ASN A 169 -61.35 -28.88 -10.62
C ASN A 169 -62.82 -29.10 -10.18
N LYS A 170 -63.80 -28.83 -11.04
CA LYS A 170 -65.25 -28.95 -10.78
C LYS A 170 -65.72 -28.19 -9.54
N LYS A 171 -65.05 -27.10 -9.16
CA LYS A 171 -65.43 -26.25 -8.02
C LYS A 171 -66.52 -25.23 -8.39
N ILE A 172 -66.70 -24.96 -9.68
CA ILE A 172 -67.70 -24.03 -10.21
C ILE A 172 -68.49 -24.70 -11.34
N GLU A 173 -69.75 -24.31 -11.48
CA GLU A 173 -70.60 -24.75 -12.59
C GLU A 173 -70.25 -24.02 -13.88
N LEU A 174 -70.46 -24.70 -15.02
CA LEU A 174 -70.17 -24.14 -16.35
C LEU A 174 -70.96 -22.86 -16.64
N SER A 175 -72.21 -22.78 -16.19
CA SER A 175 -73.08 -21.61 -16.33
C SER A 175 -72.46 -20.36 -15.67
N VAL A 176 -71.97 -20.52 -14.43
CA VAL A 176 -71.32 -19.46 -13.65
C VAL A 176 -69.99 -19.06 -14.29
N TYR A 177 -69.19 -20.04 -14.73
CA TYR A 177 -67.92 -19.80 -15.43
C TYR A 177 -68.13 -18.95 -16.69
N LEU A 178 -69.04 -19.33 -17.58
CA LEU A 178 -69.27 -18.63 -18.85
C LEU A 178 -69.76 -17.19 -18.62
N SER A 179 -70.61 -16.98 -17.61
CA SER A 179 -71.05 -15.64 -17.23
C SER A 179 -69.88 -14.79 -16.74
N GLN A 180 -69.04 -15.33 -15.85
CA GLN A 180 -67.94 -14.58 -15.25
C GLN A 180 -66.83 -14.29 -16.26
N VAL A 181 -66.44 -15.27 -17.07
CA VAL A 181 -65.43 -15.09 -18.13
C VAL A 181 -65.89 -14.03 -19.13
N LYS A 182 -67.17 -14.05 -19.55
CA LYS A 182 -67.69 -13.03 -20.47
C LYS A 182 -67.51 -11.63 -19.89
N THR A 183 -67.91 -11.41 -18.63
CA THR A 183 -67.80 -10.11 -17.96
C THR A 183 -66.35 -9.66 -17.79
N LEU A 184 -65.47 -10.55 -17.30
CA LEU A 184 -64.07 -10.24 -17.08
C LEU A 184 -63.33 -9.94 -18.39
N THR A 185 -63.55 -10.73 -19.44
CA THR A 185 -62.93 -10.50 -20.75
C THR A 185 -63.41 -9.21 -21.41
N GLN A 186 -64.70 -8.85 -21.25
CA GLN A 186 -65.22 -7.56 -21.71
C GLN A 186 -64.51 -6.40 -20.99
N ASN A 187 -64.42 -6.45 -19.66
CA ASN A 187 -63.72 -5.44 -18.87
C ASN A 187 -62.23 -5.35 -19.26
N GLN A 188 -61.57 -6.50 -19.42
CA GLN A 188 -60.18 -6.56 -19.87
C GLN A 188 -60.01 -5.91 -21.25
N PHE A 189 -60.92 -6.14 -22.19
CA PHE A 189 -60.88 -5.51 -23.51
C PHE A 189 -60.96 -3.98 -23.42
N LEU A 190 -61.89 -3.43 -22.63
CA LEU A 190 -62.00 -1.98 -22.41
C LEU A 190 -60.71 -1.42 -21.83
N LYS A 191 -60.11 -2.11 -20.85
CA LYS A 191 -58.89 -1.69 -20.18
C LYS A 191 -57.67 -1.73 -21.13
N LYS A 192 -57.53 -2.79 -21.94
CA LYS A 192 -56.51 -2.89 -23.00
C LYS A 192 -56.67 -1.79 -24.05
N ALA A 193 -57.89 -1.51 -24.50
CA ALA A 193 -58.16 -0.45 -25.47
C ALA A 193 -57.79 0.94 -24.93
N LEU A 194 -58.12 1.20 -23.66
CA LEU A 194 -57.73 2.45 -22.99
C LEU A 194 -56.21 2.57 -22.87
N ALA A 195 -55.49 1.47 -22.54
CA ALA A 195 -54.03 1.48 -22.39
C ALA A 195 -53.33 1.80 -23.70
N ILE A 196 -53.82 1.23 -24.82
CA ILE A 196 -53.32 1.52 -26.16
C ILE A 196 -53.52 3.00 -26.51
N LYS A 197 -54.70 3.56 -26.18
CA LYS A 197 -54.99 4.98 -26.42
C LYS A 197 -54.06 5.88 -25.61
N ILE A 198 -53.84 5.57 -24.34
CA ILE A 198 -52.93 6.31 -23.45
C ILE A 198 -51.49 6.23 -23.97
N LYS A 199 -51.00 5.03 -24.33
CA LYS A 199 -49.66 4.85 -24.92
C LYS A 199 -49.48 5.68 -26.19
N LYS A 200 -50.52 5.80 -27.03
CA LYS A 200 -50.48 6.63 -28.24
C LYS A 200 -50.43 8.14 -27.93
N MET A 201 -50.96 8.58 -26.79
CA MET A 201 -50.94 9.99 -26.38
C MET A 201 -49.65 10.38 -25.64
N LEU A 202 -48.90 9.40 -25.12
CA LEU A 202 -47.64 9.61 -24.41
C LEU A 202 -46.43 9.68 -25.37
N ASN A 203 -46.57 9.12 -26.57
CA ASN A 203 -45.63 9.23 -27.70
C ASN A 203 -45.95 10.45 -28.57
#